data_AF-A0A382PQ43-F1
#
_entry.id   AF-A0A382PQ43-F1
#
_cell.length_a   1.000
_cell.length_b   1.000
_cell.length_c   1.000
_cell.angle_alpha   90.00
_cell.angle_beta   90.00
_cell.angle_gamma   90.00
#
_symmetry.space_group_name_H-M   'P 1'
#
loop_
_entity.id
_entity.type
_entity.pdbx_description
1 polymer ?
#
loop_
_entity_poly.entity_id
_entity_poly.type
_entity_poly.pdbx_seq_one_letter_code
_entity_poly.pdbx_strand_id
1 'polypeptide(L)'
;VTKDKDKKGKLILFPENRIKKRITKPQESPFTKRLKEQQTREFIEHSVDEVGFDLLRKFNDMGLKTSKQSFTKDLALVIDCIRGLIYRDFDMAHAAQVMANKMVMIKFNRMGRASAARIDYSDFLKAKPNKQRNIFNKEFKEELNDLQDGSDMFESDMDLNG
;
A
#
# COMPACT_ATOMS: atom_id res chain seq x y z
N VAL A 1 -3.77 85.00 36.46
CA VAL A 1 -4.73 84.25 35.62
C VAL A 1 -4.06 82.98 35.17
N THR A 2 -4.69 81.86 35.48
CA THR A 2 -4.17 80.50 35.54
C THR A 2 -4.04 79.84 34.17
N LYS A 3 -3.09 78.90 34.13
CA LYS A 3 -2.88 77.85 33.13
C LYS A 3 -4.21 77.24 32.68
N ASP A 4 -4.37 77.01 31.37
CA ASP A 4 -4.94 75.80 30.77
C ASP A 4 -5.15 76.03 29.26
N LYS A 5 -4.17 75.61 28.45
CA LYS A 5 -4.36 75.34 27.03
C LYS A 5 -3.82 73.96 26.73
N ASP A 6 -4.71 73.00 26.96
CA ASP A 6 -4.89 71.77 26.20
C ASP A 6 -3.62 71.17 25.62
N LYS A 7 -3.06 70.21 26.37
CA LYS A 7 -2.28 69.11 25.81
C LYS A 7 -3.18 68.34 24.85
N LYS A 8 -3.32 68.83 23.61
CA LYS A 8 -3.95 68.08 22.52
C LYS A 8 -3.03 66.90 22.23
N GLY A 9 -3.38 65.76 22.83
CA GLY A 9 -2.77 64.48 22.51
C GLY A 9 -2.71 64.32 21.00
N LYS A 10 -1.55 63.91 20.50
CA LYS A 10 -1.30 63.70 19.07
C LYS A 10 -2.20 62.55 18.61
N LEU A 11 -3.41 62.88 18.19
CA LEU A 11 -4.41 61.93 17.71
C LEU A 11 -3.86 61.29 16.43
N ILE A 12 -3.38 60.06 16.55
CA ILE A 12 -2.97 59.25 15.41
C ILE A 12 -4.25 58.77 14.75
N LEU A 13 -4.64 59.40 13.64
CA LEU A 13 -5.73 58.92 12.80
C LEU A 13 -5.28 57.59 12.19
N PHE A 14 -5.99 56.51 12.49
CA PHE A 14 -5.74 55.22 11.88
C PHE A 14 -5.89 55.35 10.36
N PRO A 15 -5.01 54.75 9.55
CA PRO A 15 -5.12 54.83 8.10
C PRO A 15 -6.46 54.27 7.63
N GLU A 16 -7.37 55.14 7.15
CA GLU A 16 -8.69 54.74 6.67
C GLU A 16 -8.61 53.76 5.49
N ASN A 17 -7.54 53.87 4.70
CA ASN A 17 -7.26 52.97 3.58
C ASN A 17 -6.16 51.97 3.94
N ARG A 18 -6.53 50.91 4.65
CA ARG A 18 -5.70 49.71 4.76
C ARG A 18 -5.49 49.16 3.35
N ILE A 19 -4.28 49.24 2.81
CA ILE A 19 -3.90 48.61 1.54
C ILE A 19 -4.11 47.09 1.70
N LYS A 20 -5.29 46.60 1.32
CA LYS A 20 -5.58 45.17 1.25
C LYS A 20 -4.83 44.66 0.03
N LYS A 21 -3.78 43.86 0.24
CA LYS A 21 -3.16 43.11 -0.85
C LYS A 21 -4.28 42.35 -1.57
N ARG A 22 -4.45 42.59 -2.87
CA ARG A 22 -5.38 41.78 -3.68
C ARG A 22 -4.90 40.34 -3.58
N ILE A 23 -5.67 39.51 -2.89
CA ILE A 23 -5.44 38.07 -2.82
C ILE A 23 -5.74 37.55 -4.23
N THR A 24 -4.71 37.37 -5.04
CA THR A 24 -4.82 36.91 -6.44
C THR A 24 -5.05 35.40 -6.54
N LYS A 25 -4.90 34.66 -5.43
CA LYS A 25 -5.17 33.22 -5.35
C LYS A 25 -5.84 32.90 -4.01
N PRO A 26 -6.94 32.12 -3.97
CA PRO A 26 -7.54 31.69 -2.72
C PRO A 26 -6.46 31.00 -1.88
N GLN A 27 -6.23 31.50 -0.67
CA GLN A 27 -5.27 30.91 0.25
C GLN A 27 -5.90 29.61 0.78
N GLU A 28 -5.55 28.48 0.15
CA GLU A 28 -6.01 27.17 0.61
C GLU A 28 -5.46 26.90 2.00
N SER A 29 -6.32 27.05 3.01
CA SER A 29 -5.97 26.65 4.37
C SER A 29 -5.79 25.13 4.41
N PRO A 30 -4.93 24.60 5.28
CA PRO A 30 -4.80 23.15 5.48
C PRO A 30 -6.14 22.48 5.81
N PHE A 31 -7.08 23.23 6.41
CA PHE A 31 -8.45 22.79 6.65
C PHE A 31 -9.24 22.60 5.34
N THR A 32 -9.18 23.54 4.41
CA THR A 32 -9.88 23.41 3.11
C THR A 32 -9.39 22.24 2.27
N LYS A 33 -8.09 21.90 2.35
CA LYS A 33 -7.53 20.73 1.67
C LYS A 33 -8.09 19.42 2.24
N ARG A 34 -8.08 19.29 3.58
CA ARG A 34 -8.65 18.13 4.26
C ARG A 34 -10.13 17.96 3.99
N LEU A 35 -10.88 19.07 3.96
CA LEU A 35 -12.31 19.05 3.64
C LEU A 35 -12.55 18.56 2.21
N LYS A 36 -11.79 19.06 1.23
CA LYS A 36 -11.84 18.57 -0.16
C LYS A 36 -11.50 17.08 -0.23
N GLU A 37 -10.43 16.63 0.42
CA GLU A 37 -10.06 15.22 0.45
C GLU A 37 -11.15 14.34 1.09
N GLN A 38 -11.83 14.81 2.12
CA GLN A 38 -12.96 14.09 2.74
C GLN A 38 -14.15 13.99 1.78
N GLN A 39 -14.52 15.11 1.14
CA GLN A 39 -15.58 15.13 0.13
C GLN A 39 -15.26 14.21 -1.05
N THR A 40 -14.00 14.18 -1.50
CA THR A 40 -13.55 13.26 -2.55
C THR A 40 -13.67 11.81 -2.09
N ARG A 41 -13.25 11.47 -0.86
CA ARG A 41 -13.43 10.11 -0.33
C ARG A 41 -14.90 9.69 -0.31
N GLU A 42 -15.76 10.53 0.23
CA GLU A 42 -17.20 10.27 0.32
C GLU A 42 -17.82 10.08 -1.07
N PHE A 43 -17.47 10.94 -2.02
CA PHE A 43 -17.89 10.83 -3.41
C PHE A 43 -17.44 9.50 -4.03
N ILE A 44 -16.20 9.08 -3.79
CA ILE A 44 -15.69 7.83 -4.35
C ILE A 44 -16.39 6.62 -3.72
N GLU A 45 -16.53 6.57 -2.39
CA GLU A 45 -17.22 5.44 -1.74
C GLU A 45 -18.65 5.30 -2.24
N HIS A 46 -19.38 6.41 -2.35
CA HIS A 46 -20.74 6.41 -2.89
C HIS A 46 -20.77 5.87 -4.34
N SER A 47 -19.87 6.35 -5.19
CA SER A 47 -19.79 5.92 -6.59
C SER A 47 -19.42 4.44 -6.72
N VAL A 48 -18.51 3.95 -5.88
CA VAL A 48 -18.09 2.55 -5.85
C VAL A 48 -19.24 1.64 -5.38
N ASP A 49 -19.99 2.07 -4.38
CA ASP A 49 -21.14 1.33 -3.86
C ASP A 49 -22.24 1.21 -4.92
N GLU A 50 -22.57 2.29 -5.63
CA GLU A 50 -23.53 2.26 -6.74
C GLU A 50 -23.12 1.24 -7.82
N VAL A 51 -21.86 1.29 -8.26
CA VAL A 51 -21.31 0.32 -9.23
C VAL A 51 -21.37 -1.10 -8.68
N GLY A 52 -21.07 -1.29 -7.39
CA GLY A 52 -21.14 -2.58 -6.71
C GLY A 52 -22.55 -3.17 -6.68
N PHE A 53 -23.56 -2.35 -6.39
CA PHE A 53 -24.97 -2.78 -6.41
C PHE A 53 -25.44 -3.14 -7.82
N ASP A 54 -25.05 -2.37 -8.83
CA ASP A 54 -25.40 -2.65 -10.21
C ASP A 54 -24.75 -3.96 -10.71
N LEU A 55 -23.50 -4.21 -10.34
CA LEU A 55 -22.82 -5.48 -10.61
C LEU A 55 -23.55 -6.65 -9.94
N LEU A 56 -23.91 -6.51 -8.66
CA LEU A 56 -24.65 -7.53 -7.93
C LEU A 56 -25.99 -7.87 -8.61
N ARG A 57 -26.73 -6.83 -9.06
CA ARG A 57 -27.99 -7.00 -9.80
C ARG A 57 -27.76 -7.79 -11.08
N LYS A 58 -26.78 -7.38 -11.91
CA LYS A 58 -26.44 -8.08 -13.16
C LYS A 58 -26.07 -9.54 -12.93
N PHE A 59 -25.30 -9.83 -11.89
CA PHE A 59 -24.93 -11.20 -11.55
C PHE A 59 -26.13 -12.05 -11.10
N ASN A 60 -27.06 -11.44 -10.36
CA ASN A 60 -28.30 -12.09 -9.97
C ASN A 60 -29.20 -12.37 -11.19
N ASP A 61 -29.33 -11.40 -12.10
CA ASP A 61 -30.13 -11.53 -13.33
C ASP A 61 -29.53 -12.58 -14.29
N MET A 62 -28.20 -12.75 -14.28
CA MET A 62 -27.50 -13.84 -14.97
C MET A 62 -27.70 -15.22 -14.32
N GLY A 63 -28.35 -15.31 -13.16
CA GLY A 63 -28.57 -16.57 -12.44
C GLY A 63 -27.36 -17.08 -11.64
N LEU A 64 -26.38 -16.22 -11.32
CA LEU A 64 -25.29 -16.62 -10.45
C LEU A 64 -25.77 -16.81 -9.00
N LYS A 65 -25.16 -17.76 -8.29
CA LYS A 65 -25.50 -18.06 -6.89
C LYS A 65 -24.88 -17.00 -5.94
N THR A 66 -25.53 -15.85 -5.85
CA THR A 66 -25.11 -14.69 -5.04
C THR A 66 -25.12 -14.96 -3.53
N SER A 67 -25.82 -16.00 -3.08
CA SER A 67 -25.87 -16.43 -1.67
C SER A 67 -24.62 -17.15 -1.16
N LYS A 68 -23.71 -17.57 -2.06
CA LYS A 68 -22.48 -18.28 -1.68
C LYS A 68 -21.46 -17.31 -1.10
N GLN A 69 -20.81 -17.72 -0.01
CA GLN A 69 -19.71 -16.93 0.58
C GLN A 69 -18.54 -16.69 -0.40
N SER A 70 -18.26 -17.65 -1.30
CA SER A 70 -17.21 -17.46 -2.32
C SER A 70 -17.53 -16.28 -3.24
N PHE A 71 -18.78 -16.18 -3.69
CA PHE A 71 -19.23 -15.08 -4.53
C PHE A 71 -19.07 -13.73 -3.82
N THR A 72 -19.46 -13.64 -2.55
CA THR A 72 -19.28 -12.40 -1.77
C THR A 72 -17.81 -12.02 -1.63
N LYS A 73 -16.90 -12.98 -1.41
CA LYS A 73 -15.47 -12.73 -1.34
C LYS A 73 -14.91 -12.21 -2.66
N ASP A 74 -15.31 -12.83 -3.77
CA ASP A 74 -14.86 -12.44 -5.12
C ASP A 74 -15.41 -11.06 -5.50
N LEU A 75 -16.70 -10.81 -5.24
CA LEU A 75 -17.33 -9.53 -5.50
C LEU A 75 -16.70 -8.41 -4.66
N ALA A 76 -16.43 -8.66 -3.38
CA ALA A 76 -15.76 -7.70 -2.51
C ALA A 76 -14.38 -7.31 -3.06
N LEU A 77 -13.62 -8.28 -3.56
CA LEU A 77 -12.32 -8.01 -4.18
C LEU A 77 -12.45 -7.18 -5.46
N VAL A 78 -13.44 -7.49 -6.31
CA VAL A 78 -13.71 -6.72 -7.54
C VAL A 78 -14.07 -5.27 -7.22
N ILE A 79 -14.98 -5.05 -6.26
CA ILE A 79 -15.38 -3.71 -5.81
C ILE A 79 -14.17 -2.97 -5.22
N ASP A 80 -13.31 -3.64 -4.46
CA ASP A 80 -12.09 -3.05 -3.89
C ASP A 80 -11.06 -2.68 -4.97
N CYS A 81 -10.97 -3.46 -6.05
CA CYS A 81 -10.17 -3.10 -7.23
C CYS A 81 -10.73 -1.86 -7.95
N ILE A 82 -12.06 -1.74 -8.09
CA ILE A 82 -12.72 -0.55 -8.66
C ILE A 82 -12.45 0.67 -7.77
N ARG A 83 -12.58 0.54 -6.44
CA ARG A 83 -12.20 1.58 -5.47
C ARG A 83 -10.76 2.02 -5.67
N GLY A 84 -9.82 1.06 -5.72
CA GLY A 84 -8.41 1.35 -5.92
C GLY A 84 -8.08 2.00 -7.27
N LEU A 85 -8.83 1.69 -8.32
CA LEU A 85 -8.72 2.33 -9.63
C LEU A 85 -9.14 3.80 -9.55
N ILE A 86 -10.31 4.08 -8.97
CA ILE A 86 -10.82 5.46 -8.85
C ILE A 86 -9.90 6.27 -7.93
N TYR A 87 -9.51 5.71 -6.78
CA TYR A 87 -8.54 6.37 -5.87
C TYR A 87 -7.25 6.75 -6.60
N ARG A 88 -6.78 5.93 -7.55
CA ARG A 88 -5.57 6.21 -8.32
C ARG A 88 -5.73 7.44 -9.23
N ASP A 89 -6.94 7.68 -9.74
CA ASP A 89 -7.24 8.86 -10.58
C ASP A 89 -7.24 10.17 -9.77
N PHE A 90 -7.57 10.09 -8.48
CA PHE A 90 -7.53 11.21 -7.54
C PHE A 90 -6.19 11.33 -6.76
N ASP A 91 -5.13 10.64 -7.20
CA ASP A 91 -3.82 10.58 -6.52
C ASP A 91 -3.90 10.10 -5.06
N MET A 92 -4.88 9.25 -4.74
CA MET A 92 -5.08 8.65 -3.42
C MET A 92 -4.54 7.23 -3.36
N ALA A 93 -3.81 6.91 -2.30
CA ALA A 93 -3.26 5.57 -2.08
C ALA A 93 -4.36 4.58 -1.66
N HIS A 94 -4.32 3.37 -2.22
CA HIS A 94 -5.28 2.31 -1.89
C HIS A 94 -4.61 0.92 -1.86
N ALA A 95 -5.04 0.02 -0.97
CA ALA A 95 -4.41 -1.30 -0.82
C ALA A 95 -4.44 -2.16 -2.09
N ALA A 96 -5.57 -2.13 -2.83
CA ALA A 96 -5.71 -2.85 -4.10
C ALA A 96 -4.67 -2.43 -5.16
N GLN A 97 -4.14 -1.20 -5.06
CA GLN A 97 -3.08 -0.73 -5.96
C GLN A 97 -1.76 -1.46 -5.72
N VAL A 98 -1.42 -1.73 -4.45
CA VAL A 98 -0.21 -2.48 -4.09
C VAL A 98 -0.32 -3.92 -4.60
N MET A 99 -1.49 -4.53 -4.42
CA MET A 99 -1.79 -5.86 -4.94
C MET A 99 -1.66 -5.90 -6.47
N ALA A 100 -2.29 -4.96 -7.17
CA ALA A 100 -2.24 -4.88 -8.63
C ALA A 100 -0.81 -4.68 -9.16
N ASN A 101 -0.04 -3.77 -8.54
CA ASN A 101 1.35 -3.51 -8.94
C ASN A 101 2.25 -4.73 -8.78
N LYS A 102 1.94 -5.61 -7.82
CA LYS A 102 2.71 -6.84 -7.57
C LYS A 102 2.26 -8.00 -8.47
N MET A 103 0.96 -8.14 -8.71
CA MET A 103 0.38 -9.26 -9.44
C MET A 103 0.34 -9.04 -10.95
N VAL A 104 0.25 -7.79 -11.42
CA VAL A 104 0.02 -7.48 -12.83
C VAL A 104 1.30 -7.03 -13.51
N MET A 105 1.78 -7.84 -14.45
CA MET A 105 2.87 -7.47 -15.34
C MET A 105 2.34 -6.85 -16.62
N ILE A 106 2.78 -5.64 -16.93
CA ILE A 106 2.44 -4.94 -18.18
C ILE A 106 3.59 -5.12 -19.16
N LYS A 107 3.30 -5.71 -20.32
CA LYS A 107 4.24 -5.70 -21.46
C LYS A 107 3.96 -4.47 -22.31
N PHE A 108 5.02 -3.78 -22.70
CA PHE A 108 4.96 -2.62 -23.59
C PHE A 108 5.40 -3.03 -24.99
N ASN A 109 4.72 -2.51 -26.02
CA ASN A 109 5.13 -2.71 -27.41
C ASN A 109 6.33 -1.80 -27.76
N ARG A 110 6.95 -2.00 -28.93
CA ARG A 110 8.03 -1.14 -29.46
C ARG A 110 7.69 0.36 -29.51
N MET A 111 6.41 0.71 -29.52
CA MET A 111 5.92 2.10 -29.50
C MET A 111 5.64 2.64 -28.08
N GLY A 112 6.03 1.93 -27.02
CA GLY A 112 5.83 2.36 -25.63
C GLY A 112 4.39 2.25 -25.11
N ARG A 113 3.45 1.75 -25.92
CA ARG A 113 2.06 1.49 -25.49
C ARG A 113 1.97 0.15 -24.76
N ALA A 114 1.17 0.09 -23.70
CA ALA A 114 0.85 -1.15 -23.01
C ALA A 114 0.13 -2.10 -23.99
N SER A 115 0.73 -3.27 -24.25
CA SER A 115 0.24 -4.23 -25.25
C SER A 115 -0.46 -5.42 -24.64
N ALA A 116 -0.10 -5.81 -23.42
CA ALA A 116 -0.73 -6.93 -22.72
C ALA A 116 -0.53 -6.81 -21.21
N ALA A 117 -1.57 -7.12 -20.45
CA ALA A 117 -1.49 -7.36 -19.01
C ALA A 117 -1.52 -8.88 -18.76
N ARG A 118 -0.59 -9.38 -17.95
CA ARG A 118 -0.61 -10.76 -17.45
C ARG A 118 -0.67 -10.74 -15.93
N ILE A 119 -1.52 -11.57 -15.36
CA ILE A 119 -1.61 -11.74 -13.90
C ILE A 119 -0.71 -12.91 -13.52
N ASP A 120 0.24 -12.65 -12.63
CA ASP A 120 1.12 -13.65 -12.05
C ASP A 120 0.63 -14.05 -10.65
N TYR A 121 0.27 -15.33 -10.50
CA TYR A 121 -0.17 -15.93 -9.25
C TYR A 121 0.95 -16.70 -8.52
N SER A 122 2.17 -16.71 -9.06
CA SER A 122 3.29 -17.52 -8.56
C SER A 122 3.58 -17.25 -7.08
N ASP A 123 3.43 -16.01 -6.62
CA ASP A 123 3.64 -15.64 -5.23
C ASP A 123 2.58 -16.21 -4.27
N PHE A 124 1.40 -16.55 -4.75
CA PHE A 124 0.31 -17.13 -3.96
C PHE A 124 0.28 -18.66 -4.05
N LEU A 125 0.82 -19.22 -5.14
CA LEU A 125 0.89 -20.67 -5.38
C LEU A 125 2.15 -21.32 -4.80
N LYS A 126 3.15 -20.53 -4.38
CA LYS A 126 4.28 -21.02 -3.58
C LYS A 126 3.73 -21.59 -2.27
N ALA A 127 3.53 -22.91 -2.22
CA ALA A 127 3.38 -23.62 -0.97
C ALA A 127 4.53 -23.16 -0.06
N LYS A 128 4.20 -22.72 1.16
CA LYS A 128 5.21 -22.38 2.17
C LYS A 128 6.26 -23.47 2.11
N PRO A 129 7.55 -23.19 1.81
CA PRO A 129 8.56 -24.23 1.91
C PRO A 129 8.41 -24.76 3.31
N ASN A 130 8.03 -26.04 3.40
CA ASN A 130 7.91 -26.72 4.67
C ASN A 130 9.25 -26.46 5.32
N LYS A 131 9.27 -25.66 6.39
CA LYS A 131 10.50 -25.36 7.10
C LYS A 131 10.85 -26.69 7.73
N GLN A 132 11.49 -27.59 6.96
CA GLN A 132 12.19 -28.73 7.46
C GLN A 132 13.17 -28.10 8.44
N ARG A 133 12.79 -28.11 9.72
CA ARG A 133 13.70 -27.77 10.79
C ARG A 133 14.82 -28.76 10.57
N ASN A 134 15.96 -28.27 10.12
CA ASN A 134 17.18 -29.05 9.94
C ASN A 134 17.65 -29.54 11.32
N ILE A 135 16.94 -30.52 11.88
CA ILE A 135 17.26 -31.18 13.15
C ILE A 135 18.43 -32.15 12.90
N PHE A 136 18.52 -32.70 11.69
CA PHE A 136 19.61 -33.57 11.24
C PHE A 136 20.97 -32.88 11.03
N ASN A 137 21.07 -31.55 11.13
CA ASN A 137 22.32 -30.85 10.80
C ASN A 137 23.27 -30.65 12.00
N LYS A 138 22.86 -30.91 13.25
CA LYS A 138 23.75 -30.74 14.41
C LYS A 138 24.47 -32.02 14.77
N GLU A 139 23.73 -33.09 15.08
CA GLU A 139 24.31 -34.39 15.46
C GLU A 139 25.21 -34.97 14.35
N PHE A 140 24.75 -34.92 13.08
CA PHE A 140 25.54 -35.41 11.94
C PHE A 140 26.79 -34.57 11.65
N LYS A 141 26.81 -33.30 12.05
CA LYS A 141 27.99 -32.44 11.93
C LYS A 141 28.96 -32.64 13.08
N GLU A 142 28.45 -32.90 14.28
CA GLU A 142 29.29 -33.30 15.43
C GLU A 142 29.95 -34.66 15.16
N GLU A 143 29.22 -35.67 14.66
CA GLU A 143 29.82 -36.94 14.27
C GLU A 143 30.86 -36.81 13.14
N LEU A 144 30.62 -35.97 12.13
CA LEU A 144 31.59 -35.74 11.05
C LEU A 144 32.85 -35.02 11.52
N ASN A 145 32.71 -34.08 12.46
CA ASN A 145 33.86 -33.38 13.03
C ASN A 145 34.65 -34.30 13.98
N ASP A 146 33.98 -35.12 14.78
CA ASP A 146 34.63 -36.12 15.65
C ASP A 146 35.37 -37.18 14.81
N LEU A 147 34.82 -37.58 13.66
CA LEU A 147 35.48 -38.50 12.73
C LEU A 147 36.68 -37.86 12.02
N GLN A 148 36.65 -36.54 11.82
CA GLN A 148 37.73 -35.78 11.21
C GLN A 148 38.89 -35.51 12.19
N ASP A 149 38.58 -35.31 13.47
CA ASP A 149 39.59 -35.11 14.53
C ASP A 149 40.14 -36.44 15.10
N GLY A 150 39.46 -37.56 14.89
CA GLY A 150 39.87 -38.92 15.30
C GLY A 150 41.02 -39.54 14.51
N SER A 151 42.09 -38.79 14.25
CA SER A 151 43.30 -39.20 13.50
C SER A 151 44.18 -40.26 14.17
N ASP A 152 43.66 -41.10 15.06
CA ASP A 152 44.47 -42.01 15.89
C ASP A 152 43.85 -43.41 16.18
N MET A 153 43.01 -43.94 15.28
CA MET A 153 42.34 -45.24 15.53
C MET A 153 42.65 -46.32 14.48
N PHE A 154 43.85 -46.33 13.91
CA PHE A 154 44.39 -47.51 13.23
C PHE A 154 45.92 -47.52 13.28
N GLU A 155 46.51 -47.64 14.48
CA GLU A 155 47.84 -48.22 14.60
C GLU A 155 47.74 -49.70 14.22
N SER A 156 48.08 -49.99 12.96
CA SER A 156 48.30 -51.36 12.51
C SER A 156 49.64 -51.84 13.06
N ASP A 157 49.61 -52.52 14.22
CA ASP A 157 50.73 -53.35 14.68
C ASP A 157 50.90 -54.53 13.71
N MET A 158 51.71 -54.32 12.67
CA MET A 158 52.28 -55.39 11.84
C MET A 158 53.81 -55.25 11.84
N ASP A 159 54.41 -55.42 13.01
CA ASP A 159 55.86 -55.63 13.13
C ASP A 159 56.22 -57.03 12.63
N LEU A 160 56.77 -57.07 11.42
CA LEU A 160 57.32 -58.28 10.79
C LEU A 160 58.83 -58.05 10.60
N ASN A 161 59.63 -58.45 11.59
CA ASN A 161 61.07 -58.64 11.44
C ASN A 161 61.64 -59.52 12.57
N GLY A 162 62.15 -60.70 12.22
CA GLY A 162 62.89 -61.61 13.11
C GLY A 162 62.65 -63.08 12.82
#